data_AF-B7P282-F1
#
_entry.id   AF-B7P282-F1
#
_cell.length_a   1.000
_cell.length_b   1.000
_cell.length_c   1.000
_cell.angle_alpha   90.00
_cell.angle_beta   90.00
_cell.angle_gamma   90.00
#
_symmetry.space_group_name_H-M   'P 1'
#
loop_
_entity.id
_entity.type
_entity.pdbx_description
1 polymer ?
#
loop_
_entity_poly.entity_id
_entity_poly.type
_entity_poly.pdbx_seq_one_letter_code
_entity_poly.pdbx_strand_id
1 'polypeptide(L)'
;SLNQVCIERYNAIYFNLKKKHGKHLCKIWPETTDPLKYVYEDISIASYLLTLWEQEKDEGASEPPTFVDVGCGNGLLVYLLAAEGYKGVGIDVRKRKIWDLYGPKTTLLEQAITPEVRLPEYSWWIGNHSDELTPWIPYLASRSRPDARVFLLPCCPFGFHGKYQRQHGNMSQYQSYLLFLQDLCRGLRFSVQLDRLRIPSTKRASLLTNAVLCLRMLTVLLESLNGFVRGPTQVSAALGFKPREGVEAVRNCTQLDRSFLDSTVDLIAKRLLQAEATDGDALPDRDRWNRGGVMHLRDLVQLLTVEDLQMLKSQCGGLQTLIRNHRHIF
;
A
#
# COMPACT_ATOMS: atom_id res chain seq x y z
N SER A 1 -4.65 -8.06 -18.20
CA SER A 1 -5.02 -9.42 -18.57
C SER A 1 -4.34 -10.33 -17.59
N LEU A 2 -5.00 -11.41 -17.16
CA LEU A 2 -4.43 -12.45 -16.32
C LEU A 2 -3.65 -13.39 -17.25
N ASN A 3 -2.36 -13.16 -17.38
CA ASN A 3 -1.51 -13.84 -18.36
C ASN A 3 -0.72 -14.99 -17.76
N GLN A 4 -0.54 -15.02 -16.43
CA GLN A 4 0.26 -16.05 -15.75
C GLN A 4 -0.60 -17.14 -15.11
N VAL A 5 -1.94 -17.04 -15.18
CA VAL A 5 -2.86 -18.01 -14.60
C VAL A 5 -3.96 -18.41 -15.57
N CYS A 6 -4.42 -19.66 -15.48
CA CYS A 6 -5.60 -20.15 -16.20
C CYS A 6 -6.85 -19.39 -15.73
N ILE A 7 -7.53 -18.70 -16.66
CA ILE A 7 -8.66 -17.81 -16.35
C ILE A 7 -9.85 -18.62 -15.82
N GLU A 8 -10.12 -19.79 -16.37
CA GLU A 8 -11.22 -20.66 -15.98
C GLU A 8 -11.02 -21.15 -14.53
N ARG A 9 -9.82 -21.64 -14.21
CA ARG A 9 -9.47 -22.09 -12.85
C ARG A 9 -9.50 -20.92 -11.86
N TYR A 10 -8.95 -19.77 -12.23
CA TYR A 10 -9.03 -18.54 -11.44
C TYR A 10 -10.47 -18.17 -11.08
N ASN A 11 -11.37 -18.15 -12.07
CA ASN A 11 -12.77 -17.81 -11.82
C ASN A 11 -13.43 -18.83 -10.89
N ALA A 12 -13.16 -20.13 -11.07
CA ALA A 12 -13.70 -21.18 -10.21
C ALA A 12 -13.27 -21.00 -8.74
N ILE A 13 -11.97 -20.78 -8.50
CA ILE A 13 -11.43 -20.52 -7.15
C ILE A 13 -12.05 -19.24 -6.57
N TYR A 14 -12.11 -18.17 -7.37
CA TYR A 14 -12.71 -16.90 -6.95
C TYR A 14 -14.17 -17.05 -6.51
N PHE A 15 -14.99 -17.76 -7.29
CA PHE A 15 -16.39 -18.01 -6.91
C PHE A 15 -16.50 -18.84 -5.64
N ASN A 16 -15.63 -19.83 -5.47
CA ASN A 16 -15.60 -20.67 -4.27
C ASN A 16 -15.22 -19.86 -3.03
N LEU A 17 -14.13 -19.08 -3.08
CA LEU A 17 -13.72 -18.20 -1.98
C LEU A 17 -14.78 -17.14 -1.67
N LYS A 18 -15.37 -16.54 -2.71
CA LYS A 18 -16.45 -15.56 -2.55
C LYS A 18 -17.66 -16.16 -1.83
N LYS A 19 -18.05 -17.39 -2.19
CA LYS A 19 -19.16 -18.12 -1.56
C LYS A 19 -18.83 -18.49 -0.11
N LYS A 20 -17.61 -18.99 0.15
CA LYS A 20 -17.16 -19.48 1.45
C LYS A 20 -16.91 -18.36 2.47
N HIS A 21 -16.34 -17.25 2.02
CA HIS A 21 -15.82 -16.20 2.92
C HIS A 21 -16.49 -14.83 2.74
N GLY A 22 -16.83 -14.45 1.51
CA GLY A 22 -17.14 -13.06 1.17
C GLY A 22 -18.25 -12.42 2.01
N LYS A 23 -19.45 -13.00 2.02
CA LYS A 23 -20.60 -12.43 2.76
C LYS A 23 -20.34 -12.31 4.27
N HIS A 24 -19.72 -13.33 4.86
CA HIS A 24 -19.43 -13.34 6.28
C HIS A 24 -18.39 -12.27 6.65
N LEU A 25 -17.27 -12.22 5.94
CA LEU A 25 -16.20 -11.25 6.19
C LEU A 25 -16.67 -9.80 6.04
N CYS A 26 -17.50 -9.52 5.02
CA CYS A 26 -18.07 -8.18 4.87
C CYS A 26 -18.98 -7.79 6.05
N LYS A 27 -19.70 -8.75 6.63
CA LYS A 27 -20.62 -8.51 7.75
C LYS A 27 -19.86 -8.24 9.06
N ILE A 28 -18.73 -8.91 9.28
CA ILE A 28 -17.96 -8.82 10.53
C ILE A 28 -16.80 -7.80 10.46
N TRP A 29 -16.70 -7.02 9.38
CA TRP A 29 -15.59 -6.12 9.11
C TRP A 29 -15.50 -4.99 10.17
N PRO A 30 -14.48 -4.99 11.04
CA PRO A 30 -14.37 -4.01 12.13
C PRO A 30 -13.56 -2.77 11.75
N GLU A 31 -12.99 -2.74 10.55
CA GLU A 31 -12.15 -1.64 10.07
C GLU A 31 -13.00 -0.52 9.45
N THR A 32 -12.45 0.69 9.42
CA THR A 32 -13.15 1.87 8.87
C THR A 32 -13.20 1.91 7.34
N THR A 33 -12.56 0.95 6.68
CA THR A 33 -12.52 0.83 5.21
C THR A 33 -13.77 0.14 4.67
N ASP A 34 -14.08 0.37 3.39
CA ASP A 34 -15.21 -0.28 2.73
C ASP A 34 -15.00 -1.81 2.62
N PRO A 35 -15.77 -2.65 3.33
CA PRO A 35 -15.61 -4.10 3.28
C PRO A 35 -15.79 -4.66 1.88
N LEU A 36 -16.71 -4.13 1.07
CA LEU A 36 -16.98 -4.67 -0.26
C LEU A 36 -15.77 -4.49 -1.17
N LYS A 37 -15.04 -3.38 -1.03
CA LYS A 37 -13.81 -3.17 -1.76
C LYS A 37 -12.69 -4.10 -1.30
N TYR A 38 -12.38 -4.11 0.00
CA TYR A 38 -11.19 -4.80 0.52
C TYR A 38 -11.35 -6.32 0.56
N VAL A 39 -12.54 -6.83 0.96
CA VAL A 39 -12.78 -8.27 1.04
C VAL A 39 -12.70 -8.92 -0.35
N TYR A 40 -13.34 -8.34 -1.36
CA TYR A 40 -13.32 -8.92 -2.70
C TYR A 40 -11.99 -8.70 -3.43
N GLU A 41 -11.25 -7.63 -3.09
CA GLU A 41 -9.88 -7.43 -3.59
C GLU A 41 -8.94 -8.53 -3.09
N ASP A 42 -8.93 -8.81 -1.78
CA ASP A 42 -8.08 -9.88 -1.23
C ASP A 42 -8.55 -11.28 -1.64
N ILE A 43 -9.86 -11.51 -1.81
CA ILE A 43 -10.35 -12.76 -2.42
C ILE A 43 -9.83 -12.91 -3.85
N SER A 44 -9.82 -11.84 -4.65
CA SER A 44 -9.25 -11.87 -6.01
C SER A 44 -7.75 -12.14 -6.00
N ILE A 45 -6.99 -11.60 -5.05
CA ILE A 45 -5.55 -11.82 -4.92
C ILE A 45 -5.26 -13.26 -4.45
N ALA A 46 -5.98 -13.74 -3.43
CA ALA A 46 -5.88 -15.12 -2.95
C ALA A 46 -6.19 -16.11 -4.09
N SER A 47 -7.24 -15.86 -4.86
CA SER A 47 -7.61 -16.71 -6.01
C SER A 47 -6.48 -16.79 -7.03
N TYR A 48 -5.82 -15.67 -7.29
CA TYR A 48 -4.69 -15.61 -8.22
C TYR A 48 -3.52 -16.48 -7.74
N LEU A 49 -3.10 -16.30 -6.48
CA LEU A 49 -1.99 -17.06 -5.89
C LEU A 49 -2.31 -18.56 -5.82
N LEU A 50 -3.51 -18.93 -5.40
CA LEU A 50 -3.94 -20.32 -5.35
C LEU A 50 -3.97 -20.96 -6.75
N THR A 51 -4.44 -20.23 -7.76
CA THR A 51 -4.44 -20.73 -9.16
C THR A 51 -3.01 -20.98 -9.64
N LEU A 52 -2.11 -20.05 -9.34
CA LEU A 52 -0.69 -20.16 -9.69
C LEU A 52 -0.06 -21.39 -9.02
N TRP A 53 -0.29 -21.58 -7.72
CA TRP A 53 0.26 -22.71 -6.97
C TRP A 53 -0.34 -24.07 -7.36
N GLU A 54 -1.61 -24.12 -7.74
CA GLU A 54 -2.21 -25.33 -8.32
C GLU A 54 -1.58 -25.67 -9.68
N GLN A 55 -1.28 -24.67 -10.52
CA GLN A 55 -0.57 -24.91 -11.79
C GLN A 55 0.86 -25.40 -11.56
N GLU A 56 1.59 -24.81 -10.60
CA GLU A 56 2.94 -25.27 -10.25
C GLU A 56 2.94 -26.72 -9.73
N LYS A 57 1.90 -27.10 -8.99
CA LYS A 57 1.69 -28.49 -8.55
C LYS A 57 1.46 -29.43 -9.74
N ASP A 58 0.63 -29.03 -10.70
CA ASP A 58 0.37 -29.80 -11.93
C ASP A 58 1.65 -29.94 -12.79
N GLU A 59 2.55 -28.96 -12.73
CA GLU A 59 3.88 -28.96 -13.37
C GLU A 59 4.94 -29.76 -12.60
N GLY A 60 4.58 -30.39 -11.48
CA GLY A 60 5.44 -31.32 -10.75
C GLY A 60 6.16 -30.73 -9.53
N ALA A 61 5.70 -29.60 -8.97
CA ALA A 61 6.22 -29.12 -7.69
C ALA A 61 6.05 -30.18 -6.58
N SER A 62 7.16 -30.51 -5.90
CA SER A 62 7.21 -31.61 -4.93
C SER A 62 6.52 -31.32 -3.61
N GLU A 63 6.46 -30.05 -3.22
CA GLU A 63 5.96 -29.58 -1.93
C GLU A 63 5.00 -28.39 -2.12
N PRO A 64 3.93 -28.28 -1.33
CA PRO A 64 3.10 -27.08 -1.32
C PRO A 64 3.91 -25.84 -0.92
N PRO A 65 3.62 -24.66 -1.49
CA PRO A 65 4.30 -23.44 -1.14
C PRO A 65 4.01 -23.02 0.31
N THR A 66 5.04 -22.49 0.97
CA THR A 66 4.95 -21.81 2.26
C THR A 66 5.16 -20.32 2.03
N PHE A 67 4.44 -19.45 2.75
CA PHE A 67 4.45 -18.02 2.45
C PHE A 67 4.66 -17.10 3.66
N VAL A 68 5.23 -15.94 3.40
CA VAL A 68 5.22 -14.78 4.29
C VAL A 68 4.63 -13.58 3.57
N ASP A 69 3.64 -12.92 4.18
CA ASP A 69 3.09 -11.64 3.71
C ASP A 69 3.66 -10.50 4.55
N VAL A 70 4.46 -9.64 3.90
CA VAL A 70 5.24 -8.58 4.55
C VAL A 70 4.51 -7.25 4.45
N GLY A 71 4.22 -6.65 5.61
CA GLY A 71 3.30 -5.51 5.70
C GLY A 71 1.86 -5.94 5.45
N CYS A 72 1.43 -7.05 6.07
CA CYS A 72 0.15 -7.69 5.76
C CYS A 72 -1.09 -6.88 6.19
N GLY A 73 -0.91 -5.78 6.93
CA GLY A 73 -1.96 -4.86 7.32
C GLY A 73 -3.12 -5.55 8.05
N ASN A 74 -4.27 -5.64 7.38
CA ASN A 74 -5.46 -6.27 7.97
C ASN A 74 -5.32 -7.80 8.09
N GLY A 75 -4.37 -8.45 7.43
CA GLY A 75 -4.12 -9.90 7.54
C GLY A 75 -5.13 -10.79 6.80
N LEU A 76 -6.06 -10.22 6.03
CA LEU A 76 -7.11 -10.98 5.35
C LEU A 76 -6.55 -11.95 4.30
N LEU A 77 -5.56 -11.53 3.50
CA LEU A 77 -4.92 -12.41 2.52
C LEU A 77 -4.31 -13.65 3.20
N VAL A 78 -3.62 -13.45 4.33
CA VAL A 78 -3.03 -14.52 5.14
C VAL A 78 -4.11 -15.46 5.66
N TYR A 79 -5.21 -14.91 6.18
CA TYR A 79 -6.37 -15.70 6.62
C TYR A 79 -6.93 -16.57 5.49
N LEU A 80 -7.13 -16.00 4.30
CA LEU A 80 -7.68 -16.72 3.14
C LEU A 80 -6.77 -17.88 2.71
N LEU A 81 -5.47 -17.61 2.55
CA LEU A 81 -4.49 -18.64 2.12
C LEU A 81 -4.36 -19.76 3.18
N ALA A 82 -4.34 -19.41 4.47
CA ALA A 82 -4.31 -20.38 5.55
C ALA A 82 -5.60 -21.20 5.65
N ALA A 83 -6.76 -20.60 5.38
CA ALA A 83 -8.05 -21.29 5.35
C ALA A 83 -8.16 -22.30 4.20
N GLU A 84 -7.40 -22.10 3.13
CA GLU A 84 -7.23 -23.06 2.02
C GLU A 84 -6.08 -24.05 2.23
N GLY A 85 -5.45 -24.06 3.41
CA GLY A 85 -4.49 -25.09 3.82
C GLY A 85 -3.03 -24.77 3.54
N TYR A 86 -2.71 -23.55 3.09
CA TYR A 86 -1.32 -23.14 2.86
C TYR A 86 -0.68 -22.63 4.15
N LYS A 87 0.52 -23.11 4.45
CA LYS A 87 1.25 -22.71 5.66
C LYS A 87 1.94 -21.38 5.43
N GLY A 88 1.63 -20.39 6.25
CA GLY A 88 2.29 -19.09 6.16
C GLY A 88 2.05 -18.18 7.35
N VAL A 89 2.63 -16.99 7.26
CA VAL A 89 2.53 -15.95 8.29
C VAL A 89 2.33 -14.59 7.65
N GLY A 90 1.58 -13.72 8.33
CA GLY A 90 1.57 -12.28 8.04
C GLY A 90 2.39 -11.53 9.07
N ILE A 91 3.19 -10.58 8.62
CA ILE A 91 3.99 -9.73 9.50
C ILE A 91 3.64 -8.29 9.22
N ASP A 92 3.21 -7.56 10.25
CA ASP A 92 2.98 -6.12 10.17
C ASP A 92 3.52 -5.45 11.44
N VAL A 93 3.91 -4.19 11.34
CA VAL A 93 4.38 -3.42 12.51
C VAL A 93 3.24 -3.11 13.48
N ARG A 94 1.99 -3.25 13.04
CA ARG A 94 0.80 -2.92 13.81
C ARG A 94 -0.31 -3.96 13.63
N LYS A 95 -0.80 -4.47 14.75
CA LYS A 95 -2.00 -5.30 14.80
C LYS A 95 -3.25 -4.50 14.42
N ARG A 96 -4.10 -5.06 13.56
CA ARG A 96 -5.43 -4.50 13.21
C ARG A 96 -6.53 -5.19 14.01
N LYS A 97 -7.69 -4.52 14.15
CA LYS A 97 -8.80 -5.02 14.98
C LYS A 97 -9.34 -6.34 14.45
N ILE A 98 -9.36 -6.50 13.12
CA ILE A 98 -9.83 -7.73 12.49
C ILE A 98 -8.97 -8.96 12.81
N TRP A 99 -7.72 -8.80 13.26
CA TRP A 99 -6.85 -9.93 13.61
C TRP A 99 -7.47 -10.79 14.72
N ASP A 100 -8.18 -10.18 15.67
CA ASP A 100 -8.85 -10.88 16.78
C ASP A 100 -10.03 -11.75 16.32
N LEU A 101 -10.51 -11.55 15.09
CA LEU A 101 -11.61 -12.31 14.51
C LEU A 101 -11.14 -13.52 13.70
N TYR A 102 -9.83 -13.66 13.45
CA TYR A 102 -9.29 -14.79 12.72
C TYR A 102 -9.09 -16.00 13.63
N GLY A 103 -9.31 -17.18 13.06
CA GLY A 103 -9.19 -18.44 13.79
C GLY A 103 -7.73 -18.89 14.00
N PRO A 104 -7.50 -19.96 14.77
CA PRO A 104 -6.17 -20.43 15.15
C PRO A 104 -5.30 -20.93 13.99
N LYS A 105 -5.87 -21.09 12.79
CA LYS A 105 -5.13 -21.43 11.57
C LYS A 105 -4.34 -20.24 11.01
N THR A 106 -4.66 -19.01 11.43
CA THR A 106 -4.08 -17.79 10.88
C THR A 106 -3.00 -17.27 11.81
N THR A 107 -1.76 -17.27 11.34
CA THR A 107 -0.61 -16.76 12.09
C THR A 107 -0.30 -15.33 11.66
N LEU A 108 -0.43 -14.37 12.57
CA LEU A 108 -0.12 -12.96 12.34
C LEU A 108 0.80 -12.45 13.45
N LEU A 109 1.86 -11.76 13.06
CA LEU A 109 2.90 -11.28 13.97
C LEU A 109 2.97 -9.75 13.93
N GLU A 110 2.77 -9.12 15.08
CA GLU A 110 2.97 -7.68 15.26
C GLU A 110 4.45 -7.41 15.54
N GLN A 111 5.23 -7.17 14.49
CA GLN A 111 6.66 -6.90 14.58
C GLN A 111 7.16 -6.10 13.37
N ALA A 112 8.22 -5.32 13.59
CA ALA A 112 8.92 -4.65 12.49
C ALA A 112 9.75 -5.65 11.67
N ILE A 113 9.66 -5.54 10.35
CA ILE A 113 10.59 -6.24 9.44
C ILE A 113 11.80 -5.35 9.21
N THR A 114 13.00 -5.88 9.47
CA THR A 114 14.27 -5.19 9.22
C THR A 114 15.07 -5.89 8.11
N PRO A 115 16.01 -5.21 7.43
CA PRO A 115 16.84 -5.77 6.36
C PRO A 115 17.69 -6.99 6.77
N GLU A 116 17.87 -7.21 8.07
CA GLU A 116 18.63 -8.31 8.66
C GLU A 116 17.82 -9.61 8.74
N VAL A 117 16.49 -9.53 8.73
CA VAL A 117 15.59 -10.68 8.84
C VAL A 117 15.89 -11.73 7.78
N ARG A 118 15.88 -13.00 8.22
CA ARG A 118 15.97 -14.19 7.36
C ARG A 118 14.84 -15.14 7.72
N LEU A 119 14.05 -15.51 6.73
CA LEU A 119 12.97 -16.48 6.88
C LEU A 119 13.13 -17.60 5.85
N PRO A 120 14.10 -18.51 6.02
CA PRO A 120 14.38 -19.59 5.07
C PRO A 120 13.25 -20.63 4.99
N GLU A 121 12.31 -20.63 5.93
CA GLU A 121 11.16 -21.55 5.98
C GLU A 121 10.04 -21.20 4.98
N TYR A 122 10.06 -20.00 4.40
CA TYR A 122 9.03 -19.53 3.46
C TYR A 122 9.55 -19.50 2.02
N SER A 123 8.89 -20.23 1.13
CA SER A 123 9.21 -20.26 -0.30
C SER A 123 8.69 -19.06 -1.07
N TRP A 124 7.61 -18.43 -0.58
CA TRP A 124 6.97 -17.27 -1.19
C TRP A 124 7.01 -16.04 -0.28
N TRP A 125 7.41 -14.92 -0.86
CA TRP A 125 7.39 -13.60 -0.25
C TRP A 125 6.32 -12.75 -0.94
N ILE A 126 5.30 -12.36 -0.19
CA ILE A 126 4.15 -11.62 -0.69
C ILE A 126 4.27 -10.18 -0.20
N GLY A 127 4.07 -9.26 -1.15
CA GLY A 127 3.93 -7.84 -0.90
C GLY A 127 2.64 -7.30 -1.49
N ASN A 128 1.53 -7.47 -0.75
CA ASN A 128 0.24 -6.93 -1.14
C ASN A 128 0.10 -5.49 -0.67
N HIS A 129 0.30 -4.52 -1.57
CA HIS A 129 0.16 -3.10 -1.25
C HIS A 129 1.07 -2.63 -0.09
N SER A 130 2.27 -3.21 0.02
CA SER A 130 3.19 -3.05 1.16
C SER A 130 3.96 -1.71 1.21
N ASP A 131 3.54 -0.69 0.44
CA ASP A 131 4.09 0.68 0.49
C ASP A 131 5.63 0.75 0.56
N GLU A 132 6.22 1.30 1.63
CA GLU A 132 7.68 1.46 1.81
C GLU A 132 8.43 0.12 1.82
N LEU A 133 7.76 -0.98 2.17
CA LEU A 133 8.38 -2.31 2.20
C LEU A 133 8.48 -2.93 0.81
N THR A 134 7.74 -2.43 -0.19
CA THR A 134 7.73 -2.97 -1.55
C THR A 134 9.13 -3.28 -2.13
N PRO A 135 10.12 -2.35 -2.12
CA PRO A 135 11.47 -2.63 -2.62
C PRO A 135 12.28 -3.56 -1.69
N TRP A 136 11.95 -3.64 -0.40
CA TRP A 136 12.65 -4.48 0.57
C TRP A 136 12.28 -5.96 0.48
N ILE A 137 11.05 -6.27 0.09
CA ILE A 137 10.56 -7.64 0.00
C ILE A 137 11.41 -8.52 -0.93
N PRO A 138 11.71 -8.14 -2.19
CA PRO A 138 12.59 -8.96 -3.03
C PRO A 138 14.02 -9.04 -2.48
N TYR A 139 14.51 -7.98 -1.84
CA TYR A 139 15.83 -8.01 -1.17
C TYR A 139 15.86 -9.05 -0.05
N LEU A 140 14.88 -9.04 0.85
CA LEU A 140 14.76 -10.01 1.94
C LEU A 140 14.58 -11.44 1.44
N ALA A 141 13.76 -11.62 0.40
CA ALA A 141 13.55 -12.92 -0.25
C ALA A 141 14.86 -13.50 -0.78
N SER A 142 15.62 -12.72 -1.56
CA SER A 142 16.90 -13.13 -2.15
C SER A 142 17.95 -13.54 -1.12
N ARG A 143 17.88 -12.99 0.10
CA ARG A 143 18.81 -13.30 1.18
C ARG A 143 18.34 -14.45 2.06
N SER A 144 17.06 -14.78 2.03
CA SER A 144 16.47 -15.81 2.89
C SER A 144 16.56 -17.20 2.29
N ARG A 145 16.37 -17.34 0.97
CA ARG A 145 16.38 -18.65 0.31
C ARG A 145 16.81 -18.53 -1.16
N PRO A 146 17.67 -19.43 -1.69
CA PRO A 146 18.12 -19.36 -3.08
C PRO A 146 17.01 -19.50 -4.12
N ASP A 147 15.96 -20.24 -3.78
CA ASP A 147 14.79 -20.52 -4.64
C ASP A 147 13.54 -19.76 -4.16
N ALA A 148 13.69 -18.70 -3.36
CA ALA A 148 12.58 -17.84 -2.97
C ALA A 148 11.86 -17.27 -4.22
N ARG A 149 10.54 -17.15 -4.14
CA ARG A 149 9.68 -16.50 -5.13
C ARG A 149 9.02 -15.29 -4.51
N VAL A 150 8.73 -14.28 -5.33
CA VAL A 150 8.14 -13.02 -4.86
C VAL A 150 6.89 -12.70 -5.66
N PHE A 151 5.82 -12.35 -4.97
CA PHE A 151 4.66 -11.68 -5.54
C PHE A 151 4.63 -10.26 -5.00
N LEU A 152 4.68 -9.25 -5.87
CA LEU A 152 4.49 -7.85 -5.49
C LEU A 152 3.26 -7.27 -6.18
N LEU A 153 2.40 -6.62 -5.41
CA LEU A 153 1.30 -5.80 -5.90
C LEU A 153 1.51 -4.33 -5.45
N PRO A 154 2.37 -3.58 -6.14
CA PRO A 154 2.73 -2.22 -5.76
C PRO A 154 1.56 -1.22 -5.95
N CYS A 155 1.31 -0.39 -4.94
CA CYS A 155 0.37 0.74 -5.00
C CYS A 155 1.08 2.11 -4.95
N CYS A 156 1.92 2.31 -3.94
CA CYS A 156 2.58 3.57 -3.63
C CYS A 156 4.06 3.53 -4.05
N PRO A 157 4.56 4.57 -4.76
CA PRO A 157 5.92 4.57 -5.28
C PRO A 157 6.94 4.91 -4.18
N PHE A 158 7.60 3.89 -3.64
CA PHE A 158 8.66 4.01 -2.65
C PHE A 158 9.95 3.32 -3.13
N GLY A 159 11.09 3.98 -2.97
CA GLY A 159 12.40 3.36 -3.02
C GLY A 159 12.91 3.02 -1.62
N PHE A 160 14.16 2.56 -1.53
CA PHE A 160 14.81 2.20 -0.25
C PHE A 160 14.90 3.36 0.76
N HIS A 161 14.96 4.60 0.26
CA HIS A 161 15.19 5.81 1.07
C HIS A 161 13.97 6.76 1.11
N GLY A 162 12.77 6.24 0.88
CA GLY A 162 11.52 7.03 0.90
C GLY A 162 10.84 7.08 -0.47
N LYS A 163 10.08 8.16 -0.74
CA LYS A 163 9.25 8.24 -1.96
C LYS A 163 10.11 8.15 -3.22
N TYR A 164 9.74 7.26 -4.14
CA TYR A 164 10.43 7.08 -5.41
C TYR A 164 10.23 8.31 -6.30
N GLN A 165 11.34 8.86 -6.79
CA GLN A 165 11.37 9.97 -7.73
C GLN A 165 11.36 9.44 -9.16
N ARG A 166 10.48 10.00 -10.00
CA ARG A 166 10.35 9.57 -11.39
C ARG A 166 11.64 9.83 -12.15
N GLN A 167 12.17 8.80 -12.81
CA GLN A 167 13.39 8.91 -13.61
C GLN A 167 13.10 9.08 -15.11
N HIS A 168 11.96 8.60 -15.60
CA HIS A 168 11.60 8.64 -17.02
C HIS A 168 10.47 9.64 -17.29
N GLY A 169 10.80 10.73 -18.01
CA GLY A 169 9.88 11.84 -18.29
C GLY A 169 8.67 11.48 -19.16
N ASN A 170 8.82 10.48 -20.02
CA ASN A 170 7.85 10.04 -21.02
C ASN A 170 6.81 9.03 -20.49
N MET A 171 6.84 8.69 -19.20
CA MET A 171 5.95 7.69 -18.60
C MET A 171 5.23 8.25 -17.37
N SER A 172 4.09 7.65 -17.02
CA SER A 172 3.45 7.96 -15.73
C SER A 172 4.35 7.58 -14.55
N GLN A 173 4.14 8.21 -13.39
CA GLN A 173 4.84 7.88 -12.14
C GLN A 173 4.78 6.37 -11.85
N TYR A 174 3.63 5.74 -12.07
CA TYR A 174 3.43 4.32 -11.77
C TYR A 174 4.16 3.41 -12.76
N GLN A 175 4.15 3.74 -14.05
CA GLN A 175 4.91 2.97 -15.05
C GLN A 175 6.41 3.07 -14.80
N SER A 176 6.94 4.27 -14.51
CA SER A 176 8.34 4.46 -14.12
C SER A 176 8.68 3.65 -12.87
N TYR A 177 7.77 3.59 -11.90
CA TYR A 177 7.95 2.80 -10.69
C TYR A 177 7.95 1.29 -10.94
N LEU A 178 7.08 0.77 -11.81
CA LEU A 178 7.09 -0.64 -12.20
C LEU A 178 8.37 -1.03 -12.94
N LEU A 179 8.98 -0.13 -13.71
CA LEU A 179 10.30 -0.36 -14.33
C LEU A 179 11.39 -0.44 -13.27
N PHE A 180 11.42 0.50 -12.33
CA PHE A 180 12.34 0.47 -11.19
C PHE A 180 12.27 -0.85 -10.42
N LEU A 181 11.06 -1.34 -10.10
CA LEU A 181 10.90 -2.61 -9.38
C LEU A 181 11.35 -3.81 -10.20
N GLN A 182 11.10 -3.82 -11.51
CA GLN A 182 11.60 -4.88 -12.39
C GLN A 182 13.12 -4.89 -12.42
N ASP A 183 13.76 -3.74 -12.57
CA ASP A 183 15.22 -3.63 -12.62
C ASP A 183 15.86 -4.01 -11.28
N LEU A 184 15.22 -3.62 -10.17
CA LEU A 184 15.61 -4.06 -8.84
C LEU A 184 15.56 -5.59 -8.72
N CYS A 185 14.43 -6.21 -9.07
CA CYS A 185 14.29 -7.66 -9.01
C CYS A 185 15.30 -8.38 -9.93
N ARG A 186 15.55 -7.86 -11.15
CA ARG A 186 16.58 -8.39 -12.06
C ARG A 186 17.99 -8.27 -11.48
N GLY A 187 18.31 -7.13 -10.85
CA GLY A 187 19.56 -6.92 -10.13
C GLY A 187 19.75 -7.90 -8.96
N LEU A 188 18.64 -8.31 -8.35
CA LEU A 188 18.55 -9.35 -7.32
C LEU A 188 18.49 -10.79 -7.89
N ARG A 189 18.76 -10.96 -9.19
CA ARG A 189 18.79 -12.26 -9.90
C ARG A 189 17.45 -13.00 -9.94
N PHE A 190 16.36 -12.25 -9.87
CA PHE A 190 15.06 -12.76 -10.22
C PHE A 190 14.77 -12.60 -11.70
N SER A 191 14.16 -13.62 -12.31
CA SER A 191 13.37 -13.40 -13.52
C SER A 191 12.05 -12.75 -13.11
N VAL A 192 11.55 -11.81 -13.90
CA VAL A 192 10.38 -11.01 -13.55
C VAL A 192 9.34 -11.14 -14.64
N GLN A 193 8.14 -11.53 -14.25
CA GLN A 193 6.95 -11.55 -15.09
C GLN A 193 5.96 -10.53 -14.56
N LEU A 194 5.40 -9.73 -15.47
CA LEU A 194 4.31 -8.83 -15.13
C LEU A 194 2.97 -9.51 -15.41
N ASP A 195 2.02 -9.27 -14.51
CA ASP A 195 0.64 -9.62 -14.74
C ASP A 195 -0.30 -8.48 -14.34
N ARG A 196 -1.58 -8.56 -14.73
CA ARG A 196 -2.57 -7.54 -14.40
C ARG A 196 -3.84 -8.19 -13.84
N LEU A 197 -3.97 -8.10 -12.52
CA LEU A 197 -5.03 -8.69 -11.71
C LEU A 197 -6.43 -8.14 -12.03
N ARG A 198 -7.44 -8.97 -11.73
CA ARG A 198 -8.87 -8.61 -11.77
C ARG A 198 -9.33 -8.14 -10.38
N ILE A 199 -8.84 -6.97 -9.98
CA ILE A 199 -9.21 -6.31 -8.71
C ILE A 199 -9.86 -4.94 -8.97
N PRO A 200 -10.63 -4.40 -8.01
CA PRO A 200 -11.21 -3.06 -8.10
C PRO A 200 -10.17 -1.93 -8.16
N SER A 201 -9.01 -2.10 -7.52
CA SER A 201 -7.94 -1.09 -7.53
C SER A 201 -7.42 -0.76 -8.94
N THR A 202 -7.06 0.51 -9.14
CA THR A 202 -6.36 0.96 -10.36
C THR A 202 -4.92 0.50 -10.40
N LYS A 203 -4.33 0.17 -9.24
CA LYS A 203 -2.95 -0.31 -9.04
C LYS A 203 -2.94 -1.83 -9.04
N ARG A 204 -3.24 -2.39 -10.21
CA ARG A 204 -3.51 -3.83 -10.42
C ARG A 204 -2.43 -4.57 -11.21
N ALA A 205 -1.28 -3.94 -11.44
CA ALA A 205 -0.14 -4.60 -12.06
C ALA A 205 0.67 -5.30 -10.98
N SER A 206 0.84 -6.61 -11.09
CA SER A 206 1.66 -7.41 -10.18
C SER A 206 2.97 -7.82 -10.84
N LEU A 207 4.00 -7.99 -10.03
CA LEU A 207 5.27 -8.62 -10.42
C LEU A 207 5.32 -10.00 -9.78
N LEU A 208 5.52 -11.02 -10.60
CA LEU A 208 5.87 -12.36 -10.18
C LEU A 208 7.34 -12.61 -10.45
N THR A 209 8.04 -13.19 -9.49
CA THR A 209 9.44 -13.48 -9.64
C THR A 209 9.78 -14.94 -9.41
N ASN A 210 10.62 -15.48 -10.29
CA ASN A 210 11.23 -16.79 -10.10
C ASN A 210 12.74 -16.63 -9.89
N ALA A 211 13.29 -17.41 -8.96
CA ALA A 211 14.73 -17.45 -8.73
C ALA A 211 15.47 -17.94 -9.98
N VAL A 212 16.52 -17.23 -10.39
CA VAL A 212 17.46 -17.72 -11.39
C VAL A 212 18.58 -18.45 -10.65
N LEU A 213 18.55 -19.78 -10.67
CA LEU A 213 19.57 -20.64 -10.04
C LEU A 213 20.98 -20.29 -10.54
N CYS A 214 21.80 -19.67 -9.69
CA CYS A 214 23.25 -19.65 -9.87
C CYS A 214 23.98 -19.57 -8.51
N LEU A 215 24.44 -20.73 -8.02
CA LEU A 215 25.20 -20.89 -6.77
C LEU A 215 26.56 -20.15 -6.74
N ARG A 216 27.06 -19.62 -7.86
CA ARG A 216 28.42 -19.06 -7.99
C ARG A 216 28.53 -17.54 -7.76
N MET A 217 27.45 -16.79 -7.54
CA MET A 217 27.49 -15.31 -7.64
C MET A 217 26.89 -14.55 -6.43
N LEU A 218 27.06 -15.06 -5.20
CA LEU A 218 26.59 -14.33 -4.00
C LEU A 218 27.38 -13.03 -3.77
N THR A 219 28.67 -12.99 -4.12
CA THR A 219 29.57 -11.84 -3.91
C THR A 219 29.29 -10.66 -4.85
N VAL A 220 28.87 -10.91 -6.09
CA VAL A 220 28.52 -9.86 -7.09
C VAL A 220 27.19 -9.15 -6.74
N LEU A 221 26.36 -9.78 -5.91
CA LEU A 221 25.03 -9.29 -5.51
C LEU A 221 25.11 -7.97 -4.72
N LEU A 222 26.10 -7.85 -3.82
CA LEU A 222 26.30 -6.65 -3.00
C LEU A 222 26.74 -5.43 -3.84
N GLU A 223 27.54 -5.63 -4.89
CA GLU A 223 28.01 -4.54 -5.75
C GLU A 223 26.90 -3.98 -6.64
N SER A 224 26.02 -4.84 -7.16
CA SER A 224 24.87 -4.40 -7.98
C SER A 224 23.80 -3.72 -7.11
N LEU A 225 23.58 -4.21 -5.89
CA LEU A 225 22.69 -3.58 -4.91
C LEU A 225 23.17 -2.21 -4.46
N ASN A 226 24.49 -1.99 -4.38
CA ASN A 226 25.02 -0.66 -4.08
C ASN A 226 24.46 0.38 -5.06
N GLY A 227 24.18 0.05 -6.33
CA GLY A 227 23.54 0.98 -7.29
C GLY A 227 22.12 1.41 -6.91
N PHE A 228 21.34 0.52 -6.29
CA PHE A 228 19.97 0.81 -5.83
C PHE A 228 19.91 1.43 -4.43
N VAL A 229 20.92 1.15 -3.60
CA VAL A 229 20.97 1.53 -2.19
C VAL A 229 22.03 2.61 -1.87
N ARG A 230 22.60 3.31 -2.87
CA ARG A 230 23.61 4.37 -2.61
C ARG A 230 23.13 5.45 -1.63
N GLY A 231 23.65 5.35 -0.40
CA GLY A 231 23.91 6.42 0.56
C GLY A 231 25.36 6.24 1.08
N PRO A 232 26.00 7.29 1.63
CA PRO A 232 27.39 7.19 2.07
C PRO A 232 27.51 6.30 3.32
N THR A 233 28.59 5.51 3.36
CA THR A 233 29.20 4.78 4.50
C THR A 233 28.55 3.48 5.03
N GLN A 234 29.27 2.36 4.80
CA GLN A 234 29.44 1.16 5.66
C GLN A 234 28.25 0.23 5.97
N VAL A 235 28.04 -0.71 5.03
CA VAL A 235 27.41 -2.06 4.98
C VAL A 235 26.88 -2.79 6.25
N SER A 236 27.05 -2.32 7.48
CA SER A 236 26.62 -3.08 8.68
C SER A 236 25.59 -2.38 9.57
N ALA A 237 25.25 -1.12 9.29
CA ALA A 237 24.16 -0.37 9.93
C ALA A 237 23.41 0.56 8.94
N ALA A 238 23.68 0.45 7.63
CA ALA A 238 23.78 1.59 6.73
C ALA A 238 22.99 1.51 5.41
N LEU A 239 21.73 1.09 5.46
CA LEU A 239 20.81 1.29 4.32
C LEU A 239 19.74 2.35 4.60
N GLY A 240 19.89 3.12 5.69
CA GLY A 240 18.94 4.17 6.08
C GLY A 240 17.51 3.66 6.36
N PHE A 241 17.32 2.35 6.51
CA PHE A 241 16.01 1.77 6.74
C PHE A 241 15.48 2.22 8.10
N LYS A 242 14.29 2.81 8.08
CA LYS A 242 13.56 3.18 9.27
C LYS A 242 12.19 2.48 9.22
N PRO A 243 11.93 1.49 10.10
CA PRO A 243 10.60 0.94 10.23
C PRO A 243 9.58 2.06 10.50
N ARG A 244 8.34 1.87 10.03
CA ARG A 244 7.26 2.75 10.48
C ARG A 244 7.09 2.63 12.00
N GLU A 245 6.59 3.68 12.61
CA GLU A 245 6.15 3.63 14.01
C GLU A 245 4.94 2.69 14.12
N GLY A 246 4.88 1.88 15.19
CA GLY A 246 3.77 0.96 15.43
C GLY A 246 2.44 1.66 15.72
N VAL A 247 2.48 2.95 16.09
CA VAL A 247 1.30 3.78 16.33
C VAL A 247 1.11 4.76 15.18
N GLU A 248 -0.03 4.69 14.50
CA GLU A 248 -0.41 5.67 13.49
C GLU A 248 -1.05 6.88 14.17
N ALA A 249 -0.35 8.02 14.19
CA ALA A 249 -0.93 9.25 14.70
C ALA A 249 -2.18 9.65 13.89
N VAL A 250 -3.21 10.16 14.56
CA VAL A 250 -4.46 10.62 13.93
C VAL A 250 -4.18 11.90 13.14
N ARG A 251 -4.26 11.81 11.81
CA ARG A 251 -3.80 12.85 10.85
C ARG A 251 -4.95 13.53 10.09
N ASN A 252 -5.86 14.14 10.81
CA ASN A 252 -7.08 14.75 10.25
C ASN A 252 -7.33 16.17 10.79
N CYS A 253 -6.29 16.82 11.33
CA CYS A 253 -6.37 18.09 12.07
C CYS A 253 -7.30 18.07 13.29
N THR A 254 -8.02 16.98 13.63
CA THR A 254 -8.95 16.97 14.78
C THR A 254 -8.24 16.91 16.13
N GLN A 255 -6.93 16.72 16.12
CA GLN A 255 -6.05 16.77 17.29
C GLN A 255 -5.43 18.17 17.49
N LEU A 256 -5.62 19.09 16.55
CA LEU A 256 -5.22 20.49 16.75
C LEU A 256 -6.17 21.16 17.73
N ASP A 257 -5.65 22.17 18.43
CA ASP A 257 -6.43 22.96 19.36
C ASP A 257 -7.69 23.52 18.67
N ARG A 258 -8.85 23.33 19.30
CA ARG A 258 -10.14 23.72 18.71
C ARG A 258 -10.22 25.23 18.49
N SER A 259 -9.67 26.03 19.40
CA SER A 259 -9.71 27.49 19.25
C SER A 259 -8.93 27.96 18.03
N PHE A 260 -7.80 27.31 17.72
CA PHE A 260 -7.04 27.56 16.50
C PHE A 260 -7.80 27.14 15.22
N LEU A 261 -8.43 25.96 15.25
CA LEU A 261 -9.22 25.49 14.10
C LEU A 261 -10.38 26.44 13.81
N ASP A 262 -11.12 26.82 14.86
CA ASP A 262 -12.28 27.71 14.77
C ASP A 262 -11.85 29.10 14.28
N SER A 263 -10.74 29.65 14.78
CA SER A 263 -10.23 30.95 14.31
C SER A 263 -9.80 30.92 12.85
N THR A 264 -9.17 29.82 12.42
CA THR A 264 -8.75 29.63 11.03
C THR A 264 -9.94 29.51 10.09
N VAL A 265 -10.95 28.71 10.48
CA VAL A 265 -12.20 28.53 9.72
C VAL A 265 -12.97 29.85 9.62
N ASP A 266 -13.10 30.59 10.73
CA ASP A 266 -13.77 31.88 10.77
C ASP A 266 -13.09 32.93 9.88
N LEU A 267 -11.75 32.99 9.90
CA LEU A 267 -10.98 33.87 9.02
C LEU A 267 -11.27 33.59 7.53
N ILE A 268 -11.25 32.31 7.14
CA ILE A 268 -11.50 31.89 5.76
C ILE A 268 -12.95 32.19 5.37
N ALA A 269 -13.91 31.84 6.24
CA ALA A 269 -15.34 32.07 5.99
C ALA A 269 -15.63 33.57 5.83
N LYS A 270 -15.10 34.43 6.70
CA LYS A 270 -15.22 35.89 6.56
C LYS A 270 -14.62 36.37 5.25
N ARG A 271 -13.45 35.87 4.86
CA ARG A 271 -12.81 36.29 3.61
C ARG A 271 -13.59 35.89 2.36
N LEU A 272 -14.24 34.71 2.39
CA LEU A 272 -15.14 34.26 1.32
C LEU A 272 -16.45 35.05 1.31
N LEU A 273 -17.03 35.38 2.46
CA LEU A 273 -18.24 36.22 2.56
C LEU A 273 -18.01 37.67 2.07
N GLN A 274 -16.75 38.14 2.12
CA GLN A 274 -16.32 39.43 1.60
C GLN A 274 -15.86 39.38 0.15
N ALA A 275 -15.66 38.20 -0.43
CA ALA A 275 -15.34 38.07 -1.84
C ALA A 275 -16.59 38.35 -2.67
N GLU A 276 -16.46 39.17 -3.71
CA GLU A 276 -17.57 39.47 -4.61
C GLU A 276 -18.11 38.18 -5.22
N ALA A 277 -19.43 38.01 -5.18
CA ALA A 277 -20.08 36.92 -5.88
C ALA A 277 -19.86 37.14 -7.38
N THR A 278 -19.35 36.14 -8.09
CA THR A 278 -19.27 36.20 -9.55
C THR A 278 -20.67 36.42 -10.10
N ASP A 279 -20.88 37.56 -10.77
CA ASP A 279 -22.12 37.96 -11.42
C ASP A 279 -22.61 36.84 -12.34
N GLY A 280 -23.83 36.36 -12.10
CA GLY A 280 -24.43 35.30 -12.90
C GLY A 280 -25.85 34.89 -12.54
N ASP A 281 -26.29 35.05 -11.29
CA ASP A 281 -27.67 34.71 -10.89
C ASP A 281 -28.17 35.66 -9.80
N ALA A 282 -28.67 36.83 -10.21
CA ALA A 282 -29.42 37.73 -9.33
C ALA A 282 -30.83 37.15 -9.12
N LEU A 283 -31.07 36.50 -7.98
CA LEU A 283 -32.42 36.18 -7.53
C LEU A 283 -33.10 37.47 -7.02
N PRO A 284 -34.38 37.72 -7.34
CA PRO A 284 -35.06 38.94 -6.94
C PRO A 284 -35.32 38.99 -5.43
N ASP A 285 -35.13 40.20 -4.92
CA ASP A 285 -35.08 40.64 -3.52
C ASP A 285 -36.27 40.14 -2.68
N ARG A 286 -35.96 39.33 -1.64
CA ARG A 286 -36.61 39.36 -0.30
C ARG A 286 -35.96 38.48 0.78
N ASP A 287 -34.98 37.64 0.44
CA ASP A 287 -34.07 37.00 1.40
C ASP A 287 -32.61 37.22 0.95
N ARG A 288 -31.95 38.27 1.46
CA ARG A 288 -30.54 38.57 1.14
C ARG A 288 -29.58 37.62 1.86
N TRP A 289 -29.62 36.35 1.48
CA TRP A 289 -28.64 35.37 1.91
C TRP A 289 -27.29 35.64 1.24
N ASN A 290 -26.26 36.00 2.02
CA ASN A 290 -24.90 36.14 1.51
C ASN A 290 -24.26 34.75 1.36
N ARG A 291 -24.19 34.24 0.13
CA ARG A 291 -23.54 32.96 -0.19
C ARG A 291 -22.01 33.02 -0.24
N GLY A 292 -21.42 34.21 -0.15
CA GLY A 292 -19.99 34.45 -0.37
C GLY A 292 -19.55 34.31 -1.82
N GLY A 293 -18.26 34.59 -2.06
CA GLY A 293 -17.59 34.45 -3.34
C GLY A 293 -16.74 33.17 -3.44
N VAL A 294 -16.08 32.99 -4.58
CA VAL A 294 -15.18 31.87 -4.85
C VAL A 294 -13.73 32.36 -4.83
N MET A 295 -12.83 31.57 -4.25
CA MET A 295 -11.41 31.90 -4.18
C MET A 295 -10.54 30.68 -4.46
N HIS A 296 -9.38 30.89 -5.11
CA HIS A 296 -8.43 29.80 -5.26
C HIS A 296 -7.77 29.48 -3.92
N LEU A 297 -7.54 28.18 -3.68
CA LEU A 297 -6.87 27.72 -2.46
C LEU A 297 -5.51 28.40 -2.23
N ARG A 298 -4.81 28.78 -3.31
CA ARG A 298 -3.52 29.49 -3.22
C ARG A 298 -3.64 30.86 -2.56
N ASP A 299 -4.76 31.55 -2.75
CA ASP A 299 -4.99 32.88 -2.21
C ASP A 299 -5.44 32.77 -0.75
N LEU A 300 -6.21 31.72 -0.42
CA LEU A 300 -6.54 31.39 0.97
C LEU A 300 -5.29 31.06 1.81
N VAL A 301 -4.29 30.42 1.22
CA VAL A 301 -3.01 30.15 1.89
C VAL A 301 -2.29 31.44 2.29
N GLN A 302 -2.45 32.53 1.51
CA GLN A 302 -1.81 33.82 1.81
C GLN A 302 -2.45 34.54 3.02
N LEU A 303 -3.63 34.11 3.46
CA LEU A 303 -4.29 34.64 4.67
C LEU A 303 -3.69 34.09 5.96
N LEU A 304 -2.93 33.00 5.87
CA LEU A 304 -2.42 32.26 7.02
C LEU A 304 -0.93 32.53 7.18
N THR A 305 -0.49 32.61 8.43
CA THR A 305 0.94 32.75 8.73
C THR A 305 1.68 31.46 8.39
N VAL A 306 3.02 31.55 8.31
CA VAL A 306 3.86 30.38 8.06
C VAL A 306 3.70 29.37 9.21
N GLU A 307 3.55 29.88 10.43
CA GLU A 307 3.30 29.12 11.65
C GLU A 307 1.95 28.39 11.60
N ASP A 308 0.88 29.05 11.18
CA ASP A 308 -0.45 28.42 11.02
C ASP A 308 -0.40 27.30 9.98
N LEU A 309 0.28 27.53 8.85
CA LEU A 309 0.45 26.53 7.80
C LEU A 309 1.30 25.35 8.26
N GLN A 310 2.34 25.58 9.06
CA GLN A 310 3.13 24.53 9.69
C GLN A 310 2.29 23.75 10.69
N MET A 311 1.47 24.41 11.49
CA MET A 311 0.58 23.78 12.46
C MET A 311 -0.49 22.93 11.77
N LEU A 312 -1.12 23.42 10.71
CA LEU A 312 -2.04 22.64 9.88
C LEU A 312 -1.35 21.45 9.19
N LYS A 313 -0.08 21.60 8.79
CA LYS A 313 0.72 20.52 8.21
C LYS A 313 1.22 19.52 9.25
N SER A 314 1.36 19.91 10.52
CA SER A 314 1.87 19.05 11.60
C SER A 314 1.01 17.79 11.79
N GLN A 315 -0.30 17.90 11.51
CA GLN A 315 -1.25 16.79 11.51
C GLN A 315 -1.52 16.21 10.11
N CYS A 316 -0.61 16.46 9.15
CA CYS A 316 -0.63 15.95 7.78
C CYS A 316 -1.90 16.25 6.95
N GLY A 317 -2.79 17.13 7.42
CA GLY A 317 -4.00 17.54 6.71
C GLY A 317 -3.79 18.81 5.85
N GLY A 318 -3.06 19.80 6.37
CA GLY A 318 -2.94 21.10 5.73
C GLY A 318 -4.29 21.82 5.56
N LEU A 319 -4.26 22.97 4.88
CA LEU A 319 -5.46 23.81 4.68
C LEU A 319 -6.58 23.09 3.90
N GLN A 320 -6.22 22.32 2.86
CA GLN A 320 -7.21 21.62 2.04
C GLN A 320 -8.03 20.59 2.83
N THR A 321 -7.38 19.87 3.76
CA THR A 321 -8.07 18.90 4.61
C THR A 321 -8.94 19.59 5.64
N LEU A 322 -8.50 20.73 6.19
CA LEU A 322 -9.32 21.54 7.09
C LEU A 322 -10.64 21.94 6.43
N ILE A 323 -10.58 22.49 5.20
CA ILE A 323 -11.77 22.90 4.43
C ILE A 323 -12.67 21.68 4.16
N ARG A 324 -12.08 20.55 3.72
CA ARG A 324 -12.83 19.30 3.47
C ARG A 324 -13.47 18.70 4.73
N ASN A 325 -12.99 19.02 5.93
CA ASN A 325 -13.61 18.58 7.16
C ASN A 325 -14.76 19.51 7.59
N HIS A 326 -14.77 20.75 7.11
CA HIS A 326 -15.78 21.78 7.40
C HIS A 326 -16.72 22.04 6.21
N ARG A 327 -17.13 20.96 5.51
CA ARG A 327 -18.04 21.01 4.34
C ARG A 327 -19.42 21.60 4.61
N HIS A 328 -19.77 21.70 5.90
CA HIS A 328 -21.03 22.29 6.35
C HIS A 328 -20.94 23.83 6.36
N ILE A 329 -19.72 24.40 6.22
CA ILE A 329 -19.43 25.83 6.14
C ILE A 329 -18.99 26.22 4.72
N PHE A 330 -18.12 25.43 4.10
CA PHE A 330 -17.56 25.65 2.75
C PHE A 330 -18.08 24.63 1.72
#